data_AF-A0A836RFR7-F1
#
_entry.id   AF-A0A836RFR7-F1
#
_cell.length_a   1.000
_cell.length_b   1.000
_cell.length_c   1.000
_cell.angle_alpha   90.00
_cell.angle_beta   90.00
_cell.angle_gamma   90.00
#
_symmetry.space_group_name_H-M   'P 1'
#
loop_
_entity.id
_entity.type
_entity.pdbx_description
1 polymer ?
#
loop_
_entity_poly.entity_id
_entity_poly.type
_entity_poly.pdbx_seq_one_letter_code
_entity_poly.pdbx_strand_id
1 'polypeptide(L)'
;MPAGLASDAAPPEPFFDELPAGIRVATGSLRRQAQLLHRRPDVRVVEVRGNVETRIRKLDEGRFDALVLAEAGLRRLELERRIACLLEPPVLYPAVGQGALGIECRTDDDQCRFLLEQITDRATFAAVRAERALLAQLRAGCHAPVGAWSEVNGEELTVEAVVLSRDGRERLLARKAGTVNEPEELGRAIAADLIAQGAARLVAEPGGSEDSPMDGPGI
;
A
#
# COMPACT_ATOMS: atom_id res chain seq x y z
N MET A 1 -19.94 10.76 -22.95
CA MET A 1 -18.85 9.92 -23.50
C MET A 1 -17.70 10.84 -23.88
N PRO A 2 -16.65 11.00 -23.06
CA PRO A 2 -15.38 11.48 -23.58
C PRO A 2 -14.48 10.30 -23.97
N ALA A 3 -13.67 10.58 -24.97
CA ALA A 3 -12.90 9.66 -25.79
C ALA A 3 -11.79 8.91 -25.04
N GLY A 4 -11.46 7.74 -25.57
CA GLY A 4 -10.49 6.80 -25.05
C GLY A 4 -9.10 7.37 -24.83
N LEU A 5 -8.56 7.08 -23.66
CA LEU A 5 -7.13 7.07 -23.38
C LEU A 5 -6.59 5.71 -23.82
N ALA A 6 -6.39 5.54 -25.13
CA ALA A 6 -5.63 4.43 -25.69
C ALA A 6 -4.31 4.99 -26.25
N SER A 7 -3.32 5.08 -25.36
CA SER A 7 -1.92 5.36 -25.69
C SER A 7 -1.09 4.22 -25.08
N ASP A 8 -0.27 3.56 -25.89
CA ASP A 8 0.63 2.47 -25.50
C ASP A 8 1.87 2.93 -24.71
N ALA A 9 1.97 4.23 -24.40
CA ALA A 9 2.95 4.77 -23.47
C ALA A 9 2.29 5.03 -22.11
N ALA A 10 2.92 4.56 -21.02
CA ALA A 10 2.57 4.98 -19.67
C ALA A 10 2.57 6.52 -19.64
N PRO A 11 1.44 7.20 -19.36
CA PRO A 11 1.40 8.64 -19.26
C PRO A 11 2.47 9.18 -18.29
N PRO A 12 2.99 10.39 -18.56
CA PRO A 12 4.04 10.99 -17.75
C PRO A 12 3.61 11.13 -16.30
N GLU A 13 4.57 11.06 -15.37
CA GLU A 13 4.39 11.48 -13.98
C GLU A 13 4.26 13.01 -13.95
N PRO A 14 3.06 13.52 -14.27
CA PRO A 14 2.14 14.01 -13.24
C PRO A 14 0.68 13.56 -13.47
N PHE A 15 0.42 12.49 -14.22
CA PHE A 15 -0.92 12.08 -14.65
C PHE A 15 -1.99 12.09 -13.55
N PHE A 16 -1.66 11.67 -12.33
CA PHE A 16 -2.61 11.70 -11.21
C PHE A 16 -3.02 13.12 -10.78
N ASP A 17 -2.07 14.05 -10.72
CA ASP A 17 -2.33 15.43 -10.32
C ASP A 17 -3.09 16.21 -11.40
N GLU A 18 -3.05 15.74 -12.66
CA GLU A 18 -3.77 16.32 -13.80
C GLU A 18 -5.21 15.79 -13.95
N LEU A 19 -5.61 14.78 -13.17
CA LEU A 19 -6.97 14.22 -13.25
C LEU A 19 -8.04 15.28 -12.89
N PRO A 20 -9.19 15.27 -13.58
CA PRO A 20 -10.28 16.22 -13.33
C PRO A 20 -10.69 16.28 -11.85
N ALA A 21 -11.06 17.47 -11.39
CA ALA A 21 -11.55 17.66 -10.04
C ALA A 21 -12.80 16.81 -9.77
N GLY A 22 -12.90 16.22 -8.57
CA GLY A 22 -14.06 15.41 -8.19
C GLY A 22 -14.13 14.02 -8.82
N ILE A 23 -13.06 13.56 -9.48
CA ILE A 23 -12.97 12.23 -10.07
C ILE A 23 -13.23 11.11 -9.04
N ARG A 24 -13.92 10.05 -9.46
CA ARG A 24 -14.22 8.87 -8.62
C ARG A 24 -13.09 7.86 -8.71
N VAL A 25 -12.30 7.73 -7.66
CA VAL A 25 -11.15 6.81 -7.60
C VAL A 25 -11.48 5.63 -6.70
N ALA A 26 -11.43 4.41 -7.24
CA ALA A 26 -11.76 3.20 -6.51
C ALA A 26 -10.56 2.56 -5.82
N THR A 27 -10.75 2.20 -4.55
CA THR A 27 -9.80 1.38 -3.78
C THR A 27 -10.51 0.72 -2.60
N GLY A 28 -10.09 -0.50 -2.24
CA GLY A 28 -10.54 -1.18 -1.01
C GLY A 28 -9.55 -1.05 0.16
N SER A 29 -8.57 -0.14 0.06
CA SER A 29 -7.49 0.02 1.03
C SER A 29 -7.56 1.40 1.68
N LEU A 30 -7.72 1.43 3.01
CA LEU A 30 -7.69 2.67 3.80
C LEU A 30 -6.36 3.41 3.67
N ARG A 31 -5.24 2.68 3.60
CA ARG A 31 -3.91 3.24 3.32
C ARG A 31 -3.86 4.01 1.99
N ARG A 32 -4.46 3.46 0.93
CA ARG A 32 -4.51 4.16 -0.37
C ARG A 32 -5.46 5.35 -0.30
N GLN A 33 -6.65 5.16 0.27
CA GLN A 33 -7.64 6.22 0.45
C GLN A 33 -7.07 7.43 1.19
N ALA A 34 -6.47 7.23 2.35
CA ALA A 34 -5.91 8.31 3.16
C ALA A 34 -4.82 9.09 2.40
N GLN A 35 -3.94 8.40 1.69
CA GLN A 35 -2.87 9.05 0.92
C GLN A 35 -3.40 9.80 -0.31
N LEU A 36 -4.39 9.24 -1.01
CA LEU A 36 -5.05 9.92 -2.12
C LEU A 36 -5.76 11.19 -1.65
N LEU A 37 -6.50 11.12 -0.53
CA LEU A 37 -7.19 12.28 0.06
C LEU A 37 -6.21 13.32 0.60
N HIS A 38 -5.07 12.89 1.16
CA HIS A 38 -4.02 13.81 1.59
C HIS A 38 -3.44 14.61 0.41
N ARG A 39 -3.20 13.94 -0.73
CA ARG A 39 -2.64 14.57 -1.94
C ARG A 39 -3.68 15.40 -2.69
N ARG A 40 -4.90 14.88 -2.83
CA ARG A 40 -6.02 15.46 -3.59
C ARG A 40 -7.32 15.36 -2.77
N PRO A 41 -7.59 16.33 -1.87
CA PRO A 41 -8.80 16.34 -1.04
C PRO A 41 -10.11 16.44 -1.83
N ASP A 42 -10.05 16.82 -3.10
CA ASP A 42 -11.19 16.92 -4.01
C ASP A 42 -11.61 15.57 -4.62
N VAL A 43 -10.76 14.53 -4.56
CA VAL A 43 -11.05 13.20 -5.11
C VAL A 43 -12.18 12.52 -4.32
N ARG A 44 -13.11 11.89 -5.04
CA ARG A 44 -14.15 11.05 -4.45
C ARG A 44 -13.68 9.61 -4.38
N VAL A 45 -13.23 9.17 -3.22
CA VAL A 45 -12.82 7.76 -3.05
C VAL A 45 -14.05 6.85 -2.95
N VAL A 46 -14.06 5.79 -3.76
CA VAL A 46 -15.15 4.81 -3.83
C VAL A 46 -14.63 3.44 -3.38
N GLU A 47 -15.36 2.76 -2.48
CA GLU A 47 -15.00 1.41 -2.09
C GLU A 47 -15.18 0.42 -3.26
N VAL A 48 -14.23 -0.51 -3.40
CA VAL A 48 -14.35 -1.61 -4.36
C VAL A 48 -13.84 -2.92 -3.77
N ARG A 49 -14.64 -3.99 -3.97
CA ARG A 49 -14.35 -5.36 -3.55
C ARG A 49 -14.41 -6.34 -4.74
N GLY A 50 -13.81 -7.52 -4.54
CA GLY A 50 -13.65 -8.57 -5.55
C GLY A 50 -12.17 -8.86 -5.83
N ASN A 51 -11.89 -9.87 -6.67
CA ASN A 51 -10.55 -10.12 -7.20
C ASN A 51 -10.16 -9.03 -8.24
N VAL A 52 -8.92 -9.07 -8.74
CA VAL A 52 -8.39 -8.06 -9.69
C VAL A 52 -9.28 -7.94 -10.93
N GLU A 53 -9.61 -9.06 -11.55
CA GLU A 53 -10.44 -9.11 -12.77
C GLU A 53 -11.83 -8.49 -12.55
N THR A 54 -12.51 -8.84 -11.46
CA THR A 54 -13.84 -8.27 -11.14
C THR A 54 -13.75 -6.76 -10.91
N ARG A 55 -12.68 -6.26 -10.30
CA ARG A 55 -12.48 -4.81 -10.09
C ARG A 55 -12.24 -4.10 -11.41
N ILE A 56 -11.45 -4.69 -12.29
CA ILE A 56 -11.18 -4.18 -13.64
C ILE A 56 -12.48 -4.16 -14.46
N ARG A 57 -13.28 -5.23 -14.42
CA ARG A 57 -14.59 -5.24 -15.10
C ARG A 57 -15.50 -4.10 -14.63
N LYS A 58 -15.55 -3.85 -13.31
CA LYS A 58 -16.31 -2.71 -12.74
C LYS A 58 -15.79 -1.35 -13.21
N LEU A 59 -14.49 -1.21 -13.47
CA LEU A 59 -13.90 -0.02 -14.09
C LEU A 59 -14.43 0.14 -15.52
N ASP A 60 -14.36 -0.95 -16.30
CA ASP A 60 -14.77 -0.97 -17.72
C ASP A 60 -16.29 -0.73 -17.89
N GLU A 61 -17.09 -1.14 -16.89
CA GLU A 61 -18.53 -0.84 -16.77
C GLU A 61 -18.82 0.63 -16.38
N GLY A 62 -17.81 1.45 -16.10
CA GLY A 62 -17.96 2.88 -15.77
C GLY A 62 -18.44 3.17 -14.34
N ARG A 63 -18.34 2.21 -13.41
CA ARG A 63 -18.79 2.37 -12.02
C ARG A 63 -17.99 3.40 -11.23
N PHE A 64 -16.77 3.68 -11.68
CA PHE A 64 -15.85 4.70 -11.19
C PHE A 64 -14.90 5.06 -12.34
N ASP A 65 -14.15 6.15 -12.18
CA ASP A 65 -13.38 6.74 -13.27
C ASP A 65 -11.92 6.27 -13.26
N ALA A 66 -11.40 5.86 -12.10
CA ALA A 66 -10.06 5.28 -11.94
C ALA A 66 -10.04 4.19 -10.87
N LEU A 67 -9.04 3.30 -10.91
CA LEU A 67 -8.86 2.19 -9.99
C LEU A 67 -7.40 2.08 -9.54
N VAL A 68 -7.15 2.00 -8.23
CA VAL A 68 -5.79 1.82 -7.71
C VAL A 68 -5.53 0.36 -7.31
N LEU A 69 -4.61 -0.28 -8.02
CA LEU A 69 -4.15 -1.66 -7.78
C LEU A 69 -2.65 -1.69 -7.48
N ALA A 70 -2.16 -2.86 -7.05
CA ALA A 70 -0.72 -3.06 -6.93
C ALA A 70 -0.15 -3.43 -8.31
N GLU A 71 0.89 -2.73 -8.75
CA GLU A 71 1.58 -2.97 -10.01
C GLU A 71 2.03 -4.44 -10.15
N ALA A 72 2.69 -4.98 -9.11
CA ALA A 72 3.15 -6.38 -9.11
C ALA A 72 2.02 -7.39 -9.35
N GLY A 73 0.79 -7.08 -8.91
CA GLY A 73 -0.37 -7.92 -9.16
C GLY A 73 -0.84 -7.88 -10.62
N LEU A 74 -0.74 -6.72 -11.27
CA LEU A 74 -1.07 -6.58 -12.69
C LEU A 74 -0.02 -7.26 -13.57
N ARG A 75 1.27 -7.07 -13.28
CA ARG A 75 2.37 -7.72 -14.01
C ARG A 75 2.29 -9.24 -13.96
N ARG A 76 2.06 -9.82 -12.77
CA ARG A 76 1.91 -11.28 -12.60
C ARG A 76 0.70 -11.87 -13.34
N LEU A 77 -0.28 -11.03 -13.69
CA LEU A 77 -1.46 -11.42 -14.44
C LEU A 77 -1.37 -11.02 -15.92
N GLU A 78 -0.22 -10.52 -16.39
CA GLU A 78 0.00 -10.08 -17.78
C GLU A 78 -0.95 -8.94 -18.20
N LEU A 79 -1.29 -8.07 -17.24
CA LEU A 79 -2.19 -6.93 -17.41
C LEU A 79 -1.45 -5.59 -17.42
N GLU A 80 -0.18 -5.56 -17.83
CA GLU A 80 0.66 -4.34 -17.80
C GLU A 80 0.09 -3.21 -18.64
N ARG A 81 -0.58 -3.54 -19.76
CA ARG A 81 -1.25 -2.55 -20.62
C ARG A 81 -2.39 -1.81 -19.94
N ARG A 82 -2.86 -2.30 -18.78
CA ARG A 82 -3.88 -1.62 -17.96
C ARG A 82 -3.28 -0.58 -17.02
N ILE A 83 -1.96 -0.54 -16.87
CA ILE A 83 -1.27 0.42 -16.00
C ILE A 83 -1.23 1.76 -16.71
N ALA A 84 -2.10 2.67 -16.30
CA ALA A 84 -2.04 4.06 -16.74
C ALA A 84 -0.81 4.75 -16.13
N CYS A 85 -0.64 4.74 -14.81
CA CYS A 85 0.53 5.36 -14.17
C CYS A 85 1.00 4.55 -12.97
N LEU A 86 2.28 4.73 -12.63
CA LEU A 86 2.83 4.27 -11.37
C LEU A 86 2.62 5.36 -10.32
N LEU A 87 2.33 4.94 -9.09
CA LEU A 87 2.16 5.82 -7.94
C LEU A 87 3.22 5.43 -6.92
N GLU A 88 4.32 6.17 -6.93
CA GLU A 88 5.48 5.95 -6.06
C GLU A 88 5.53 7.01 -4.95
N PRO A 89 6.34 6.81 -3.89
CA PRO A 89 6.64 7.89 -2.95
C PRO A 89 7.16 9.15 -3.67
N PRO A 90 6.78 10.37 -3.23
CA PRO A 90 5.97 10.66 -2.05
C PRO A 90 4.45 10.66 -2.31
N VAL A 91 3.98 10.29 -3.51
CA VAL A 91 2.55 10.28 -3.88
C VAL A 91 1.80 9.15 -3.18
N LEU A 92 2.34 7.94 -3.21
CA LEU A 92 1.71 6.79 -2.56
C LEU A 92 2.75 5.79 -2.05
N TYR A 93 2.92 5.75 -0.73
CA TYR A 93 3.72 4.73 -0.06
C TYR A 93 2.96 3.39 -0.07
N PRO A 94 3.61 2.28 -0.48
CA PRO A 94 2.97 0.99 -0.61
C PRO A 94 2.67 0.35 0.75
N ALA A 95 1.99 -0.80 0.72
CA ALA A 95 1.85 -1.61 1.92
C ALA A 95 3.19 -2.27 2.25
N VAL A 96 3.40 -2.59 3.53
CA VAL A 96 4.53 -3.40 3.98
C VAL A 96 4.65 -4.68 3.15
N GLY A 97 5.81 -4.90 2.55
CA GLY A 97 6.15 -6.03 1.70
C GLY A 97 5.41 -6.10 0.37
N GLN A 98 4.77 -5.01 -0.09
CA GLN A 98 4.06 -5.02 -1.37
C GLN A 98 5.00 -5.38 -2.52
N GLY A 99 4.67 -6.44 -3.24
CA GLY A 99 5.47 -6.92 -4.37
C GLY A 99 6.38 -8.10 -4.02
N ALA A 100 6.78 -8.27 -2.76
CA ALA A 100 7.52 -9.44 -2.32
C ALA A 100 6.62 -10.69 -2.22
N LEU A 101 7.19 -11.87 -2.41
CA LEU A 101 6.56 -13.16 -2.11
C LEU A 101 7.23 -13.75 -0.87
N GLY A 102 6.44 -14.11 0.14
CA GLY A 102 6.91 -14.84 1.32
C GLY A 102 6.56 -16.31 1.20
N ILE A 103 7.49 -17.18 1.58
CA ILE A 103 7.27 -18.63 1.67
C ILE A 103 7.35 -19.01 3.16
N GLU A 104 6.31 -19.67 3.65
CA GLU A 104 6.24 -20.16 5.03
C GLU A 104 6.61 -21.64 5.07
N CYS A 105 7.41 -22.02 6.07
CA CYS A 105 7.74 -23.40 6.36
C CYS A 105 7.72 -23.63 7.89
N ARG A 106 7.75 -24.90 8.31
CA ARG A 106 7.84 -25.22 9.74
C ARG A 106 9.22 -24.84 10.27
N THR A 107 9.26 -24.37 11.52
CA THR A 107 10.51 -23.89 12.13
C THR A 107 11.54 -24.99 12.39
N ASP A 108 11.09 -26.25 12.48
CA ASP A 108 11.87 -27.46 12.76
C ASP A 108 12.25 -28.26 11.49
N ASP A 109 11.94 -27.75 10.30
CA ASP A 109 12.28 -28.38 9.02
C ASP A 109 13.58 -27.77 8.44
N ASP A 110 14.72 -28.20 8.97
CA ASP A 110 16.04 -27.69 8.58
C ASP A 110 16.34 -27.87 7.10
N GLN A 111 15.86 -28.98 6.51
CA GLN A 111 16.03 -29.24 5.08
C GLN A 111 15.27 -28.22 4.24
N CYS A 112 14.00 -27.94 4.58
CA CYS A 112 13.21 -26.93 3.89
C CYS A 112 13.86 -25.54 4.04
N ARG A 113 14.29 -25.18 5.25
CA ARG A 113 14.95 -23.89 5.52
C ARG A 113 16.21 -23.69 4.70
N PHE A 114 17.07 -24.70 4.63
CA PHE A 114 18.28 -24.65 3.81
C PHE A 114 17.97 -24.37 2.33
N LEU A 115 16.94 -25.03 1.78
CA LEU A 115 16.52 -24.81 0.39
C LEU A 115 15.94 -23.40 0.17
N LEU A 116 15.14 -22.90 1.12
CA LEU A 116 14.55 -21.56 1.03
C LEU A 116 15.62 -20.45 1.10
N GLU A 117 16.68 -20.65 1.89
CA GLU A 117 17.82 -19.73 1.93
C GLU A 117 18.48 -19.56 0.54
N GLN A 118 18.53 -20.62 -0.29
CA GLN A 118 19.14 -20.55 -1.63
C GLN A 118 18.35 -19.69 -2.61
N ILE A 119 17.04 -19.53 -2.43
CA ILE A 119 16.16 -18.73 -3.31
C ILE A 119 15.81 -17.38 -2.71
N THR A 120 16.34 -17.05 -1.53
CA THR A 120 16.04 -15.79 -0.84
C THR A 120 16.87 -14.65 -1.43
N ASP A 121 16.18 -13.62 -1.94
CA ASP A 121 16.82 -12.35 -2.24
C ASP A 121 17.11 -11.58 -0.95
N ARG A 122 18.40 -11.40 -0.63
CA ARG A 122 18.83 -10.83 0.67
C ARG A 122 18.42 -9.38 0.85
N ALA A 123 18.42 -8.59 -0.24
CA ALA A 123 18.04 -7.19 -0.20
C ALA A 123 16.54 -7.03 0.12
N THR A 124 15.67 -7.74 -0.61
CA THR A 124 14.23 -7.80 -0.36
C THR A 124 13.94 -8.33 1.04
N PHE A 125 14.67 -9.36 1.48
CA PHE A 125 14.49 -9.93 2.82
C PHE A 125 14.77 -8.91 3.92
N ALA A 126 15.86 -8.13 3.82
CA ALA A 126 16.19 -7.08 4.77
C ALA A 126 15.13 -5.96 4.76
N ALA A 127 14.78 -5.45 3.57
CA ALA A 127 13.74 -4.43 3.40
C ALA A 127 12.41 -4.86 4.04
N VAL A 128 11.91 -6.05 3.70
CA VAL A 128 10.63 -6.56 4.21
C VAL A 128 10.68 -6.80 5.71
N ARG A 129 11.82 -7.25 6.27
CA ARG A 129 11.96 -7.40 7.74
C ARG A 129 11.88 -6.07 8.47
N ALA A 130 12.51 -5.01 7.94
CA ALA A 130 12.42 -3.68 8.53
C ALA A 130 10.98 -3.15 8.50
N GLU A 131 10.30 -3.25 7.36
CA GLU A 131 8.91 -2.80 7.21
C GLU A 131 7.95 -3.57 8.12
N ARG A 132 8.14 -4.89 8.26
CA ARG A 132 7.33 -5.73 9.16
C ARG A 132 7.58 -5.38 10.63
N ALA A 133 8.83 -5.14 11.02
CA ALA A 133 9.17 -4.74 12.39
C ALA A 133 8.57 -3.37 12.74
N LEU A 134 8.61 -2.42 11.81
CA LEU A 134 7.93 -1.13 11.90
C LEU A 134 6.42 -1.32 12.16
N LEU A 135 5.73 -2.09 11.32
CA LEU A 135 4.29 -2.28 11.42
C LEU A 135 3.89 -2.98 12.73
N ALA A 136 4.66 -3.98 13.14
CA ALA A 136 4.46 -4.69 14.40
C ALA A 136 4.62 -3.75 15.61
N GLN A 137 5.64 -2.91 15.60
CA GLN A 137 5.91 -1.95 16.68
C GLN A 137 4.82 -0.86 16.77
N LEU A 138 4.26 -0.44 15.64
CA LEU A 138 3.12 0.48 15.60
C LEU A 138 1.81 -0.14 16.12
N ARG A 139 1.77 -1.47 16.34
CA ARG A 139 0.56 -2.24 16.69
C ARG A 139 -0.59 -1.98 15.71
N ALA A 140 -0.24 -1.74 14.46
CA ALA A 140 -1.18 -1.43 13.41
C ALA A 140 -1.86 -2.70 12.90
N GLY A 141 -3.19 -2.71 12.85
CA GLY A 141 -3.94 -3.76 12.19
C GLY A 141 -3.76 -3.72 10.67
N CYS A 142 -4.13 -4.79 9.97
CA CYS A 142 -4.02 -4.90 8.50
C CYS A 142 -4.73 -3.78 7.70
N HIS A 143 -5.67 -3.09 8.34
CA HIS A 143 -6.44 -1.99 7.74
C HIS A 143 -5.93 -0.60 8.13
N ALA A 144 -4.87 -0.50 8.94
CA ALA A 144 -4.35 0.80 9.34
C ALA A 144 -3.82 1.59 8.11
N PRO A 145 -3.98 2.92 8.09
CA PRO A 145 -3.46 3.79 7.03
C PRO A 145 -1.94 4.02 7.16
N VAL A 146 -1.17 2.92 7.13
CA VAL A 146 0.29 2.90 7.27
C VAL A 146 0.92 2.47 5.96
N GLY A 147 1.86 3.26 5.43
CA GLY A 147 2.67 2.91 4.26
C GLY A 147 4.15 2.86 4.60
N ALA A 148 4.92 2.02 3.91
CA ALA A 148 6.36 1.93 4.07
C ALA A 148 7.03 1.71 2.70
N TRP A 149 8.21 2.30 2.50
CA TRP A 149 9.06 2.12 1.32
C TRP A 149 10.50 1.93 1.78
N SER A 150 11.15 0.90 1.24
CA SER A 150 12.52 0.56 1.62
C SER A 150 13.40 0.42 0.38
N GLU A 151 14.61 0.95 0.47
CA GLU A 151 15.61 0.90 -0.59
C GLU A 151 16.92 0.35 -0.03
N VAL A 152 17.53 -0.58 -0.76
CA VAL A 152 18.81 -1.19 -0.39
C VAL A 152 19.86 -0.78 -1.41
N ASN A 153 20.90 -0.10 -0.94
CA ASN A 153 22.06 0.34 -1.73
C ASN A 153 23.33 -0.26 -1.11
N GLY A 154 23.74 -1.43 -1.61
CA GLY A 154 24.85 -2.18 -1.01
C GLY A 154 24.51 -2.65 0.41
N GLU A 155 25.23 -2.18 1.41
CA GLU A 155 24.99 -2.51 2.83
C GLU A 155 24.06 -1.53 3.55
N GLU A 156 23.67 -0.43 2.88
CA GLU A 156 22.76 0.56 3.43
C GLU A 156 21.31 0.21 3.10
N LEU A 157 20.47 0.23 4.13
CA LEU A 157 19.02 0.12 4.04
C LEU A 157 18.41 1.45 4.46
N THR A 158 17.70 2.11 3.54
CA THR A 158 16.86 3.27 3.85
C THR A 158 15.42 2.81 3.95
N VAL A 159 14.71 3.28 4.98
CA VAL A 159 13.27 3.04 5.13
C VAL A 159 12.57 4.37 5.39
N GLU A 160 11.50 4.59 4.64
CA GLU A 160 10.53 5.66 4.84
C GLU A 160 9.18 5.08 5.22
N ALA A 161 8.48 5.75 6.13
CA ALA A 161 7.18 5.32 6.59
C ALA A 161 6.24 6.49 6.84
N VAL A 162 4.96 6.28 6.48
CA VAL A 162 3.88 7.24 6.71
C VAL A 162 2.77 6.62 7.54
N VAL A 163 2.17 7.44 8.40
CA VAL A 163 0.93 7.14 9.12
C VAL A 163 -0.01 8.31 8.91
N LEU A 164 -1.23 8.05 8.45
CA LEU A 164 -2.20 9.10 8.13
C LEU A 164 -3.48 8.96 8.95
N SER A 165 -4.23 10.05 9.12
CA SER A 165 -5.64 9.95 9.49
C SER A 165 -6.44 9.35 8.34
N ARG A 166 -7.59 8.72 8.64
CA ARG A 166 -8.44 8.07 7.61
C ARG A 166 -8.91 9.04 6.52
N ASP A 167 -9.15 10.30 6.89
CA ASP A 167 -9.56 11.37 5.99
C ASP A 167 -8.39 12.03 5.26
N GLY A 168 -7.15 11.61 5.53
CA GLY A 168 -5.94 12.15 4.91
C GLY A 168 -5.53 13.55 5.37
N ARG A 169 -6.21 14.16 6.34
CA ARG A 169 -5.89 15.52 6.82
C ARG A 169 -4.59 15.57 7.62
N GLU A 170 -4.28 14.50 8.32
CA GLU A 170 -3.07 14.38 9.13
C GLU A 170 -2.14 13.34 8.52
N ARG A 171 -0.85 13.67 8.46
CA ARG A 171 0.20 12.78 7.96
C ARG A 171 1.44 12.93 8.82
N LEU A 172 1.90 11.81 9.35
CA LEU A 172 3.18 11.65 10.01
C LEU A 172 4.13 10.94 9.05
N LEU A 173 5.40 11.35 9.04
CA LEU A 173 6.45 10.80 8.19
C LEU A 173 7.69 10.59 9.04
N ALA A 174 8.38 9.47 8.82
CA ALA A 174 9.70 9.21 9.35
C ALA A 174 10.56 8.55 8.29
N ARG A 175 11.83 8.91 8.25
CA ARG A 175 12.86 8.34 7.37
C ARG A 175 14.09 8.06 8.20
N LYS A 176 14.67 6.87 8.06
CA LYS A 176 16.00 6.56 8.59
C LYS A 176 16.77 5.67 7.62
N ALA A 177 18.09 5.76 7.69
CA ALA A 177 19.01 4.82 7.08
C ALA A 177 19.72 4.01 8.18
N GLY A 178 20.08 2.78 7.86
CA GLY A 178 20.81 1.87 8.71
C GLY A 178 21.47 0.77 7.89
N THR A 179 21.97 -0.27 8.54
CA THR A 179 22.57 -1.42 7.85
C THR A 179 21.52 -2.47 7.50
N VAL A 180 21.69 -3.14 6.36
CA VAL A 180 20.91 -4.33 5.96
C VAL A 180 21.03 -5.50 6.94
N ASN A 181 22.03 -5.48 7.83
CA ASN A 181 22.27 -6.53 8.83
C ASN A 181 21.39 -6.39 10.08
N GLU A 182 20.82 -5.20 10.33
CA GLU A 182 19.98 -4.89 11.50
C GLU A 182 18.60 -4.33 11.08
N PRO A 183 17.89 -4.97 10.13
CA PRO A 183 16.72 -4.37 9.51
C PRO A 183 15.58 -4.14 10.52
N GLU A 184 15.37 -5.04 11.48
CA GLU A 184 14.30 -4.83 12.46
C GLU A 184 14.59 -3.74 13.48
N GLU A 185 15.87 -3.47 13.80
CA GLU A 185 16.23 -2.36 14.66
C GLU A 185 15.89 -1.04 13.97
N LEU A 186 16.24 -0.92 12.68
CA LEU A 186 15.85 0.22 11.86
C LEU A 186 14.32 0.39 11.80
N GLY A 187 13.59 -0.68 11.55
CA GLY A 187 12.12 -0.68 11.53
C GLY A 187 11.50 -0.22 12.85
N ARG A 188 12.00 -0.74 13.99
CA ARG A 188 11.56 -0.31 15.33
C ARG A 188 11.91 1.15 15.62
N ALA A 189 13.07 1.63 15.19
CA ALA A 189 13.49 3.01 15.38
C ALA A 189 12.57 3.99 14.62
N ILE A 190 12.17 3.66 13.40
CA ILE A 190 11.20 4.47 12.62
C ILE A 190 9.82 4.46 13.28
N ALA A 191 9.38 3.30 13.77
CA ALA A 191 8.12 3.22 14.52
C ALA A 191 8.15 4.10 15.78
N ALA A 192 9.26 4.11 16.50
CA ALA A 192 9.43 4.95 17.69
C ALA A 192 9.34 6.45 17.35
N ASP A 193 9.98 6.90 16.26
CA ASP A 193 9.85 8.28 15.77
C ASP A 193 8.39 8.62 15.44
N LEU A 194 7.67 7.75 14.75
CA LEU A 194 6.25 7.96 14.42
C LEU A 194 5.36 7.97 15.66
N ILE A 195 5.61 7.09 16.63
CA ILE A 195 4.89 7.06 17.91
C ILE A 195 5.12 8.37 18.69
N ALA A 196 6.35 8.87 18.72
CA ALA A 196 6.68 10.14 19.35
C ALA A 196 5.97 11.33 18.68
N GLN A 197 5.69 11.23 17.36
CA GLN A 197 4.86 12.19 16.61
C GLN A 197 3.34 12.00 16.84
N GLY A 198 2.94 10.98 17.61
CA GLY A 198 1.53 10.72 17.94
C GLY A 198 0.83 9.71 17.03
N ALA A 199 1.56 8.83 16.32
CA ALA A 199 0.95 7.83 15.42
C ALA A 199 -0.09 6.93 16.10
N ALA A 200 0.05 6.67 17.40
CA ALA A 200 -0.85 5.80 18.15
C ALA A 200 -2.33 6.21 18.00
N ARG A 201 -2.64 7.51 17.96
CA ARG A 201 -4.03 7.99 17.81
C ARG A 201 -4.60 7.74 16.41
N LEU A 202 -3.76 7.75 15.38
CA LEU A 202 -4.16 7.55 13.99
C LEU A 202 -4.36 6.07 13.65
N VAL A 203 -3.64 5.20 14.35
CA VAL A 203 -3.70 3.74 14.17
C VAL A 203 -4.81 3.11 15.02
N ALA A 204 -5.16 3.71 16.16
CA ALA A 204 -6.12 3.14 17.12
C ALA A 204 -7.60 3.35 16.76
N GLU A 205 -7.95 4.19 15.79
CA GLU A 205 -9.36 4.42 15.42
C GLU A 205 -10.02 3.12 14.94
N PRO A 206 -10.96 2.53 15.71
CA PRO A 206 -11.75 1.40 15.25
C PRO A 206 -12.56 1.84 14.04
N GLY A 207 -12.80 0.93 13.10
CA GLY A 207 -13.75 1.20 12.02
C GLY A 207 -15.11 1.54 12.60
N GLY A 208 -15.56 2.77 12.41
CA GLY A 208 -16.98 3.09 12.47
C GLY A 208 -17.68 2.32 11.37
N SER A 209 -18.12 1.10 11.67
CA SER A 209 -19.30 0.52 11.05
C SER A 209 -20.46 0.89 11.96
N GLU A 210 -21.14 1.99 11.64
CA GLU A 210 -22.56 2.04 11.93
C GLU A 210 -23.18 0.89 11.12
N ASP A 211 -23.67 -0.12 11.84
CA ASP A 211 -24.58 -1.11 11.30
C ASP A 211 -25.71 -0.36 10.58
N SER A 212 -25.64 -0.30 9.26
CA SER A 212 -26.83 -0.01 8.46
C SER A 212 -27.71 -1.25 8.59
N PRO A 213 -28.94 -1.14 9.13
CA PRO A 213 -29.83 -2.27 9.22
C PRO A 213 -30.10 -2.79 7.80
N MET A 214 -29.78 -4.06 7.58
CA MET A 214 -30.19 -4.80 6.39
C MET A 214 -31.72 -4.98 6.45
N ASP A 215 -32.45 -3.98 5.96
CA ASP A 215 -33.87 -4.13 5.65
C ASP A 215 -34.02 -4.88 4.33
N GLY A 216 -34.55 -6.10 4.44
CA GLY A 216 -35.03 -6.90 3.32
C GLY A 216 -35.79 -8.13 3.82
N PRO A 217 -37.12 -8.22 3.65
CA PRO A 217 -37.89 -9.40 4.03
C PRO A 217 -37.79 -10.45 2.91
N GLY A 218 -37.69 -11.72 3.27
CA GLY A 218 -37.68 -12.79 2.28
C GLY A 218 -37.58 -14.19 2.86
N ILE A 219 -38.62 -14.63 3.59
CA ILE A 219 -39.21 -15.98 3.46
C ILE A 219 -40.72 -15.82 3.60
#